data_AF-A0A139TUV3-F1
#
_entry.id   AF-A0A139TUV3-F1
#
_cell.length_a   1.000
_cell.length_b   1.000
_cell.length_c   1.000
_cell.angle_alpha   90.00
_cell.angle_beta   90.00
_cell.angle_gamma   90.00
#
_symmetry.space_group_name_H-M   'P 1'
#
loop_
_entity.id
_entity.type
_entity.pdbx_description
1 polymer ?
#
loop_
_entity_poly.entity_id
_entity_poly.type
_entity_poly.pdbx_seq_one_letter_code
_entity_poly.pdbx_strand_id
1 'polypeptide(L)'
;MTVKQQSNNPENGLEGISAQFAEACRKNPHLEQAARSLQASIFAAAEKAAVNPPTAFGIIFRDIMLLEYFQKRVEDARASLTAGELPAFVIEESKDLH
;
A
#
# COMPACT_ATOMS: atom_id res chain seq x y z
N MET A 1 21.90 27.41 7.11
CA MET A 1 20.61 26.79 6.75
C MET A 1 20.83 26.03 5.46
N THR A 2 20.90 24.70 5.51
CA THR A 2 21.12 23.88 4.32
C THR A 2 19.88 23.03 4.14
N VAL A 3 19.07 23.40 3.15
CA VAL A 3 17.89 22.64 2.74
C VAL A 3 18.38 21.27 2.29
N LYS A 4 18.04 20.22 3.05
CA LYS A 4 18.20 18.85 2.58
C LYS A 4 17.25 18.69 1.40
N GLN A 5 17.80 18.72 0.18
CA GLN A 5 17.12 18.17 -0.98
C GLN A 5 16.78 16.72 -0.64
N GLN A 6 15.50 16.44 -0.42
CA GLN A 6 14.98 15.09 -0.52
C GLN A 6 15.22 14.67 -1.96
N SER A 7 16.25 13.85 -2.14
CA SER A 7 16.48 13.11 -3.37
C SER A 7 15.25 12.25 -3.59
N ASN A 8 14.36 12.69 -4.49
CA ASN A 8 13.36 11.84 -5.13
C ASN A 8 14.10 10.82 -6.00
N ASN A 9 14.76 9.85 -5.36
CA ASN A 9 15.41 8.76 -6.04
C ASN A 9 14.35 7.66 -6.21
N PRO A 10 13.84 7.41 -7.43
CA PRO A 10 12.78 6.42 -7.64
C PRO A 10 13.23 4.99 -7.29
N GLU A 11 14.54 4.74 -7.24
CA GLU A 11 15.12 3.48 -6.78
C GLU A 11 14.83 3.20 -5.30
N ASN A 12 14.82 4.23 -4.44
CA ASN A 12 14.45 4.07 -3.02
C ASN A 12 12.95 3.83 -2.82
N GLY A 13 12.12 4.20 -3.81
CA GLY A 13 10.67 3.97 -3.78
C GLY A 13 10.32 2.51 -3.99
N LEU A 14 10.95 1.83 -4.94
CA LEU A 14 10.68 0.43 -5.26
C LEU A 14 11.23 -0.54 -4.21
N GLU A 15 12.42 -0.28 -3.66
CA GLU A 15 13.00 -1.09 -2.58
C GLU A 15 12.20 -0.96 -1.27
N GLY A 16 11.74 0.26 -0.95
CA GLY A 16 10.84 0.50 0.19
C GLY A 16 9.48 -0.18 0.03
N ILE A 17 8.95 -0.24 -1.19
CA ILE A 17 7.73 -0.98 -1.52
C ILE A 17 7.95 -2.50 -1.36
N SER A 18 9.13 -3.03 -1.69
CA SER A 18 9.45 -4.46 -1.51
C SER A 18 9.54 -4.90 -0.04
N ALA A 19 10.08 -4.05 0.84
CA ALA A 19 10.10 -4.33 2.29
C ALA A 19 8.70 -4.23 2.93
N GLN A 20 7.93 -3.20 2.55
CA GLN A 20 6.53 -3.06 2.97
C GLN A 20 5.66 -4.19 2.41
N PHE A 21 5.96 -4.68 1.20
CA PHE A 21 5.38 -5.87 0.59
C PHE A 21 5.63 -7.12 1.44
N ALA A 22 6.88 -7.39 1.83
CA ALA A 22 7.21 -8.57 2.64
C ALA A 22 6.55 -8.52 4.02
N GLU A 23 6.38 -7.33 4.59
CA GLU A 23 5.71 -7.11 5.86
C GLU A 23 4.18 -7.28 5.75
N ALA A 24 3.57 -6.73 4.69
CA ALA A 24 2.14 -6.84 4.45
C ALA A 24 1.72 -8.29 4.14
N CYS A 25 2.47 -8.99 3.29
CA CYS A 25 2.27 -10.41 3.02
C CYS A 25 2.43 -11.26 4.29
N ARG A 26 3.40 -10.92 5.17
CA ARG A 26 3.55 -11.60 6.47
C ARG A 26 2.35 -11.40 7.40
N LYS A 27 1.69 -10.24 7.35
CA LYS A 27 0.51 -9.93 8.17
C LYS A 27 -0.79 -10.46 7.58
N ASN A 28 -0.85 -10.66 6.26
CA ASN A 28 -2.03 -11.14 5.56
C ASN A 28 -1.68 -12.27 4.58
N PRO A 29 -1.79 -13.55 4.99
CA PRO A 29 -1.52 -14.70 4.13
C PRO A 29 -2.39 -14.74 2.86
N HIS A 30 -3.60 -14.17 2.91
CA HIS A 30 -4.49 -14.09 1.74
C HIS A 30 -3.97 -13.12 0.68
N LEU A 31 -3.34 -12.02 1.13
CA LEU A 31 -2.68 -11.06 0.24
C LEU A 31 -1.46 -11.70 -0.44
N GLU A 32 -0.67 -12.51 0.26
CA GLU A 32 0.44 -13.24 -0.36
C GLU A 32 -0.05 -14.20 -1.45
N GLN A 33 -1.14 -14.93 -1.18
CA GLN A 33 -1.74 -15.84 -2.14
C GLN A 33 -2.32 -15.09 -3.36
N ALA A 34 -2.99 -13.96 -3.14
CA ALA A 34 -3.50 -13.10 -4.20
C ALA A 34 -2.39 -12.49 -5.05
N ALA A 35 -1.28 -12.06 -4.43
CA ALA A 35 -0.11 -11.53 -5.13
C ALA A 35 0.51 -12.58 -6.05
N ARG A 36 0.72 -13.81 -5.54
CA ARG A 36 1.27 -14.92 -6.32
C ARG A 36 0.35 -15.34 -7.47
N SER A 37 -0.97 -15.35 -7.25
CA SER A 37 -1.93 -15.76 -8.27
C SER A 37 -2.06 -14.74 -9.40
N LEU A 38 -1.92 -13.45 -9.10
CA LEU A 38 -2.00 -12.38 -10.09
C LEU A 38 -0.68 -12.12 -10.80
N GLN A 39 0.47 -12.50 -10.23
CA GLN A 39 1.79 -12.20 -10.77
C GLN A 39 1.96 -12.65 -12.22
N ALA A 40 1.64 -13.91 -12.54
CA ALA A 40 1.79 -14.45 -13.89
C ALA A 40 0.91 -13.70 -14.91
N SER A 41 -0.34 -13.40 -14.54
CA SER A 41 -1.29 -12.66 -15.38
C SER A 41 -0.86 -11.21 -15.61
N ILE A 42 -0.33 -10.55 -14.57
CA ILE A 42 0.21 -9.19 -14.65
C ILE A 42 1.44 -9.17 -15.55
N PHE A 43 2.34 -10.15 -15.42
CA PHE A 43 3.55 -10.21 -16.22
C PHE A 43 3.24 -10.41 -17.70
N ALA A 44 2.35 -11.36 -18.02
CA ALA A 44 1.90 -11.58 -19.39
C ALA A 44 1.18 -10.36 -19.99
N ALA A 45 0.40 -9.62 -19.18
CA ALA A 45 -0.26 -8.39 -19.62
C ALA A 45 0.75 -7.24 -19.83
N ALA A 46 1.74 -7.11 -18.95
CA ALA A 46 2.79 -6.10 -19.04
C ALA A 46 3.65 -6.31 -20.30
N GLU A 47 4.03 -7.55 -20.60
CA GLU A 47 4.75 -7.89 -21.83
C GLU A 47 3.97 -7.51 -23.09
N LYS A 48 2.66 -7.83 -23.14
CA LYS A 48 1.78 -7.43 -24.24
C LYS A 48 1.65 -5.92 -24.41
N ALA A 49 1.72 -5.18 -23.31
CA ALA A 49 1.65 -3.72 -23.28
C ALA A 49 3.02 -3.04 -23.49
N ALA A 50 4.10 -3.81 -23.68
CA ALA A 50 5.48 -3.31 -23.71
C ALA A 50 5.89 -2.51 -22.47
N VAL A 51 5.37 -2.88 -21.29
CA VAL A 51 5.70 -2.30 -19.98
C VAL A 51 6.62 -3.27 -19.22
N ASN A 52 7.56 -2.74 -18.44
CA ASN A 52 8.40 -3.55 -17.56
C ASN A 52 7.53 -4.34 -16.55
N PRO A 53 7.55 -5.70 -16.56
CA PRO A 53 6.65 -6.50 -15.73
C PRO A 53 6.81 -6.28 -14.21
N PRO A 54 8.04 -6.22 -13.65
CA PRO A 54 8.24 -5.84 -12.24
C PRO A 54 7.60 -4.49 -11.87
N THR A 55 7.75 -3.47 -12.73
CA THR A 55 7.12 -2.15 -12.50
C THR A 55 5.60 -2.25 -12.50
N ALA A 56 5.00 -2.95 -13.46
CA ALA A 56 3.55 -3.12 -13.54
C ALA A 56 2.99 -3.84 -12.31
N PHE A 57 3.69 -4.89 -11.87
CA PHE A 57 3.35 -5.63 -10.65
C PHE A 57 3.43 -4.75 -9.40
N GLY A 58 4.51 -3.97 -9.24
CA GLY A 58 4.65 -3.05 -8.11
C GLY A 58 3.53 -2.01 -8.05
N ILE A 59 3.10 -1.47 -9.18
CA ILE A 59 1.99 -0.51 -9.27
C ILE A 59 0.67 -1.15 -8.85
N ILE A 60 0.30 -2.26 -9.49
CA ILE A 60 -0.98 -2.95 -9.21
C ILE A 60 -1.04 -3.41 -7.76
N PHE A 61 0.06 -3.96 -7.26
CA PHE A 61 0.12 -4.43 -5.89
C PHE A 61 0.02 -3.30 -4.86
N ARG A 62 0.71 -2.17 -5.08
CA ARG A 62 0.56 -0.98 -4.23
C ARG A 62 -0.91 -0.55 -4.15
N ASP A 63 -1.63 -0.57 -5.26
CA ASP A 63 -3.02 -0.13 -5.29
C ASP A 63 -3.95 -1.13 -4.58
N ILE A 64 -3.68 -2.44 -4.67
CA ILE A 64 -4.37 -3.48 -3.87
C ILE A 64 -4.14 -3.23 -2.38
N MET A 65 -2.89 -2.97 -1.97
CA MET A 65 -2.55 -2.69 -0.57
C MET A 65 -3.24 -1.44 -0.03
N LEU A 66 -3.29 -0.38 -0.82
CA LEU A 66 -4.01 0.84 -0.46
C LEU A 66 -5.51 0.56 -0.28
N LEU A 67 -6.10 -0.25 -1.16
CA LEU A 67 -7.49 -0.64 -1.04
C LEU A 67 -7.76 -1.42 0.25
N GLU A 68 -6.93 -2.42 0.59
CA GLU A 68 -7.07 -3.17 1.85
C GLU A 68 -6.96 -2.24 3.07
N TYR A 69 -6.00 -1.31 3.06
CA TYR A 69 -5.85 -0.31 4.11
C TYR A 69 -7.10 0.57 4.28
N PHE A 70 -7.65 1.08 3.17
CA PHE A 70 -8.85 1.91 3.22
C PHE A 70 -10.09 1.12 3.64
N GLN A 71 -10.23 -0.13 3.20
CA GLN A 71 -11.31 -1.01 3.65
C GLN A 71 -11.27 -1.19 5.17
N LYS A 72 -10.09 -1.50 5.72
CA LYS A 72 -9.91 -1.60 7.17
C LYS A 72 -10.25 -0.30 7.90
N ARG A 73 -9.79 0.86 7.40
CA ARG A 73 -10.15 2.17 7.99
C ARG A 73 -11.65 2.42 7.99
N VAL A 74 -12.36 2.02 6.93
CA VAL A 74 -13.82 2.17 6.85
C VAL A 74 -14.52 1.26 7.86
N GLU A 75 -14.05 0.04 8.03
CA GLU A 75 -14.57 -0.89 9.04
C GLU A 75 -14.35 -0.37 10.46
N ASP A 76 -13.11 0.05 10.78
CA ASP A 76 -12.77 0.62 12.08
C ASP A 76 -13.59 1.89 12.34
N ALA A 77 -13.75 2.76 11.34
CA ALA A 77 -14.57 3.95 11.46
C ALA A 77 -16.05 3.61 11.75
N ARG A 78 -16.60 2.63 11.05
CA ARG A 78 -17.98 2.18 11.26
C ARG A 78 -18.16 1.63 12.69
N ALA A 79 -17.21 0.83 13.17
CA ALA A 79 -17.26 0.26 14.51
C ALA A 79 -17.24 1.36 15.58
N SER A 80 -16.29 2.29 15.52
CA SER A 80 -16.20 3.41 16.47
C SER A 80 -17.44 4.29 16.45
N LEU A 81 -17.92 4.68 15.26
CA LEU A 81 -19.10 5.54 15.15
C LEU A 81 -20.37 4.86 15.63
N THR A 82 -20.51 3.54 15.43
CA THR A 82 -21.62 2.76 15.99
C THR A 82 -21.58 2.74 17.52
N ALA A 83 -20.38 2.76 18.12
CA ALA A 83 -20.19 2.88 19.56
C ALA A 83 -20.33 4.32 20.09
N GLY A 84 -20.53 5.32 19.22
CA GLY A 84 -20.60 6.73 19.62
C GLY A 84 -19.23 7.37 19.87
N GLU A 85 -18.16 6.76 19.38
CA GLU A 85 -16.78 7.19 19.57
C GLU A 85 -16.16 7.69 18.25
N LEU A 86 -15.15 8.57 18.35
CA LEU A 86 -14.33 8.93 17.19
C LEU A 86 -13.31 7.83 16.89
N PRO A 87 -13.04 7.50 15.61
CA PRO A 87 -12.02 6.52 15.27
C PRO A 87 -10.62 7.00 15.70
N ALA A 88 -9.81 6.11 16.26
CA ALA A 88 -8.49 6.45 16.81
C ALA A 88 -7.59 7.19 15.80
N PHE A 89 -7.57 6.73 14.55
CA PHE A 89 -6.77 7.34 13.48
C PHE A 89 -7.15 8.82 13.23
N VAL A 90 -8.41 9.21 13.44
CA VAL A 90 -8.86 10.60 13.27
C VAL A 90 -8.28 11.47 14.38
N ILE A 91 -8.26 10.96 15.61
CA ILE A 91 -7.71 11.67 16.77
C ILE A 91 -6.20 11.83 16.60
N GLU A 92 -5.50 10.80 16.15
CA GLU A 92 -4.06 10.83 15.91
C GLU A 92 -3.69 11.84 14.81
N GLU A 93 -4.30 11.72 13.62
CA GLU A 93 -4.00 12.61 12.49
C GLU A 93 -4.38 14.07 12.76
N SER A 94 -5.40 14.32 13.59
CA SER A 94 -5.78 15.68 13.98
C SER A 94 -4.73 16.38 14.86
N LYS A 95 -3.93 15.61 15.61
CA LYS A 95 -2.87 16.15 16.47
C LYS A 95 -1.64 16.54 15.68
N ASP A 96 -1.36 15.83 14.58
CA ASP A 96 -0.23 16.13 13.69
C ASP A 96 -0.46 17.38 12.82
N LEU A 97 -1.69 17.91 12.80
CA LEU A 97 -2.07 19.13 12.08
C LEU A 97 -1.91 20.42 12.92
N HIS A 98 -1.46 20.31 14.17
CA HIS A 98 -1.30 21.42 15.13
C HIS A 98 0.09 21.42 15.77
#